data_AF-A0A5D0CWT1-F1
#
_entry.id   AF-A0A5D0CWT1-F1
#
_cell.length_a   1.000
_cell.length_b   1.000
_cell.length_c   1.000
_cell.angle_alpha   90.00
_cell.angle_beta   90.00
_cell.angle_gamma   90.00
#
_symmetry.space_group_name_H-M   'P 1'
#
loop_
_entity.id
_entity.type
_entity.pdbx_description
1 polymer ?
#
loop_
_entity_poly.entity_id
_entity_poly.type
_entity_poly.pdbx_seq_one_letter_code
_entity_poly.pdbx_strand_id
1 'polypeptide(L)'
;MGEIAMEGSLLMARTKIFISSVNEDGLKPLRRKVFKELEAMGHEPLMWEENLGPWPAHVDPVVRCLEAVAECDIYLLFIGGKAGTYDSKAMRTITHMEFIKAYEQEKTILVFGDVEVKSAFFGRVKPLLDHYIDQSIAKEDRFPSPPHMMEMLKRDERVPREIDPYVWYFLQDMMMRKVYIDDLSLGVTIDWKAYFSDLLRRGSLLLPLEESIEQNAARLDDFDAAFELLAGLLPALHITGLRQPDKFLGLVVGKLEGGDIEQRYGPYMSECVGRYEDCCAATLYVLRDRELCLVAKTGDAASVPAFSLDDKSSYAVLTLDLGDPGEQVFFKEAKKMFYHCIRSGSYVITLHYPADPDWNYKKFIHYKESINHAIMSKNPLIIELIKLCLGGMQP
;
A
#
# COMPACT_ATOMS: atom_id res chain seq x y z
N MET A 1 25.86 -58.10 -9.34
CA MET A 1 26.32 -57.30 -8.18
C MET A 1 26.66 -55.91 -8.70
N GLY A 2 25.84 -54.94 -8.33
CA GLY A 2 25.93 -53.56 -8.80
C GLY A 2 24.78 -52.79 -8.19
N GLU A 3 24.88 -52.52 -6.89
CA GLU A 3 24.02 -51.53 -6.23
C GLU A 3 24.51 -50.14 -6.64
N ILE A 4 23.67 -49.44 -7.39
CA ILE A 4 23.79 -48.00 -7.60
C ILE A 4 23.09 -47.35 -6.41
N ALA A 5 23.87 -46.80 -5.48
CA ALA A 5 23.35 -45.99 -4.39
C ALA A 5 22.76 -44.69 -4.97
N MET A 6 21.44 -44.55 -4.88
CA MET A 6 20.76 -43.27 -5.00
C MET A 6 20.92 -42.52 -3.67
N GLU A 7 21.95 -41.70 -3.53
CA GLU A 7 21.94 -40.61 -2.55
C GLU A 7 21.17 -39.42 -3.13
N GLY A 8 19.85 -39.53 -3.11
CA GLY A 8 18.97 -38.37 -3.21
C GLY A 8 18.85 -37.73 -1.84
N SER A 9 19.79 -36.84 -1.48
CA SER A 9 19.61 -35.93 -0.35
C SER A 9 18.39 -35.06 -0.64
N LEU A 10 17.27 -35.33 0.03
CA LEU A 10 16.17 -34.37 0.20
C LEU A 10 16.76 -33.11 0.85
N LEU A 11 17.12 -32.11 0.04
CA LEU A 11 17.48 -30.79 0.53
C LEU A 11 16.22 -30.22 1.20
N MET A 12 16.17 -30.28 2.54
CA MET A 12 15.12 -29.56 3.27
C MET A 12 15.31 -28.07 2.98
N ALA A 13 14.26 -27.42 2.50
CA ALA A 13 14.26 -25.98 2.24
C ALA A 13 14.63 -25.24 3.53
N ARG A 14 15.67 -24.41 3.47
CA ARG A 14 16.12 -23.59 4.61
C ARG A 14 15.42 -22.25 4.55
N THR A 15 15.06 -21.73 5.72
CA THR A 15 14.51 -20.37 5.83
C THR A 15 15.56 -19.35 5.40
N LYS A 16 15.25 -18.53 4.41
CA LYS A 16 16.10 -17.43 3.93
C LYS A 16 15.87 -16.18 4.76
N ILE A 17 16.93 -15.61 5.32
CA ILE A 17 16.84 -14.43 6.20
C ILE A 17 17.69 -13.30 5.63
N PHE A 18 17.06 -12.24 5.13
CA PHE A 18 17.76 -11.09 4.59
C PHE A 18 18.18 -10.12 5.70
N ILE A 19 19.49 -9.92 5.88
CA ILE A 19 20.06 -9.02 6.87
C ILE A 19 20.33 -7.66 6.20
N SER A 20 19.46 -6.69 6.49
CA SER A 20 19.58 -5.30 6.04
C SER A 20 20.11 -4.39 7.14
N SER A 21 20.93 -3.43 6.74
CA SER A 21 21.24 -2.23 7.51
C SER A 21 22.01 -1.26 6.62
N VAL A 22 22.18 -0.03 7.07
CA VAL A 22 23.12 0.87 6.41
C VAL A 22 24.55 0.37 6.63
N ASN A 23 25.39 0.51 5.59
CA ASN A 23 26.81 0.19 5.65
C ASN A 23 27.58 1.24 6.46
N GLU A 24 27.29 1.32 7.76
CA GLU A 24 28.10 2.03 8.74
C GLU A 24 29.06 1.06 9.43
N ASP A 25 30.27 1.53 9.72
CA ASP A 25 31.33 0.70 10.30
C ASP A 25 30.94 0.11 11.68
N GLY A 26 30.09 0.82 12.43
CA GLY A 26 29.61 0.40 13.75
C GLY A 26 28.72 -0.85 13.74
N LEU A 27 27.93 -1.08 12.69
CA LEU A 27 26.99 -2.20 12.60
C LEU A 27 27.58 -3.45 11.94
N LYS A 28 28.74 -3.33 11.27
CA LYS A 28 29.36 -4.45 10.57
C LYS A 28 29.73 -5.65 11.47
N PRO A 29 30.28 -5.46 12.70
CA PRO A 29 30.54 -6.59 13.60
C PRO A 29 29.24 -7.30 14.04
N LEU A 30 28.19 -6.54 14.31
CA LEU A 30 26.87 -7.08 14.68
C LEU A 30 26.30 -7.93 13.55
N ARG A 31 26.23 -7.37 12.32
CA ARG A 31 25.77 -8.07 11.12
C ARG A 31 26.44 -9.43 10.93
N ARG A 32 27.78 -9.46 11.01
CA ARG A 32 28.57 -10.70 10.87
C ARG A 32 28.32 -11.72 11.98
N LYS A 33 28.12 -11.25 13.20
CA LYS A 33 27.81 -12.14 14.33
C LYS A 33 26.44 -12.80 14.10
N VAL A 34 25.43 -12.00 13.77
CA VAL A 34 24.07 -12.49 13.50
C VAL A 34 24.07 -13.47 12.32
N PHE A 35 24.77 -13.16 11.24
CA PHE A 35 24.93 -14.07 10.09
C PHE A 35 25.38 -15.47 10.53
N LYS A 36 26.46 -15.55 11.33
CA LYS A 36 27.00 -16.82 11.83
C LYS A 36 26.04 -17.56 12.77
N GLU A 37 25.33 -16.81 13.61
CA GLU A 37 24.35 -17.40 14.54
C GLU A 37 23.15 -18.01 13.77
N LEU A 38 22.64 -17.30 12.74
CA LEU A 38 21.57 -17.79 11.88
C LEU A 38 22.00 -19.03 11.08
N GLU A 39 23.21 -19.01 10.51
CA GLU A 39 23.78 -20.15 9.80
C GLU A 39 23.95 -21.37 10.72
N ALA A 40 24.43 -21.16 11.95
CA ALA A 40 24.57 -22.23 12.95
C ALA A 40 23.23 -22.84 13.41
N MET A 41 22.12 -22.11 13.25
CA MET A 41 20.76 -22.62 13.49
C MET A 41 20.16 -23.36 12.28
N GLY A 42 20.87 -23.40 11.15
CA GLY A 42 20.45 -24.09 9.93
C GLY A 42 19.64 -23.23 8.95
N HIS A 43 19.58 -21.91 9.17
CA HIS A 43 18.97 -20.97 8.23
C HIS A 43 19.95 -20.57 7.10
N GLU A 44 19.43 -19.89 6.09
CA GLU A 44 20.19 -19.31 4.99
C GLU A 44 20.21 -17.78 5.11
N PRO A 45 21.16 -17.18 5.86
CA PRO A 45 21.26 -15.74 5.95
C PRO A 45 21.77 -15.14 4.63
N LEU A 46 21.15 -14.06 4.18
CA LEU A 46 21.52 -13.29 2.98
C LEU A 46 22.03 -11.91 3.41
N MET A 47 23.21 -11.53 2.96
CA MET A 47 23.84 -10.26 3.33
C MET A 47 24.75 -9.72 2.22
N TRP A 48 24.67 -8.41 1.98
CA TRP A 48 25.44 -7.73 0.94
C TRP A 48 26.94 -8.05 0.99
N GLU A 49 27.55 -7.98 2.18
CA GLU A 49 29.01 -8.10 2.33
C GLU A 49 29.56 -9.53 2.30
N GLU A 50 28.71 -10.57 2.32
CA GLU A 50 29.19 -11.96 2.41
C GLU A 50 28.76 -12.81 1.21
N ASN A 51 27.48 -12.83 0.83
CA ASN A 51 26.97 -13.77 -0.18
C ASN A 51 26.10 -13.16 -1.29
N LEU A 52 25.87 -11.85 -1.28
CA LEU A 52 25.18 -11.15 -2.38
C LEU A 52 26.17 -10.33 -3.23
N GLY A 53 27.01 -9.48 -2.65
CA GLY A 53 27.91 -8.61 -3.42
C GLY A 53 29.37 -9.09 -3.50
N PRO A 54 30.20 -8.44 -4.34
CA PRO A 54 29.85 -7.45 -5.37
C PRO A 54 29.44 -8.10 -6.71
N TRP A 55 28.43 -7.55 -7.36
CA TRP A 55 27.93 -8.01 -8.67
C TRP A 55 28.73 -7.42 -9.86
N PRO A 56 28.68 -8.04 -11.05
CA PRO A 56 29.20 -7.46 -12.28
C PRO A 56 28.60 -6.08 -12.59
N ALA A 57 29.36 -5.18 -13.23
CA ALA A 57 28.99 -3.78 -13.47
C ALA A 57 27.70 -3.55 -14.31
N HIS A 58 27.19 -4.57 -14.99
CA HIS A 58 25.96 -4.51 -15.80
C HIS A 58 24.69 -4.85 -15.00
N VAL A 59 24.83 -5.24 -13.73
CA VAL A 59 23.72 -5.62 -12.86
C VAL A 59 23.41 -4.46 -11.92
N ASP A 60 22.14 -4.02 -11.89
CA ASP A 60 21.70 -3.02 -10.94
C ASP A 60 21.70 -3.63 -9.52
N PRO A 61 22.58 -3.18 -8.61
CA PRO A 61 22.68 -3.73 -7.26
C PRO A 61 21.41 -3.49 -6.44
N VAL A 62 20.64 -2.43 -6.73
CA VAL A 62 19.36 -2.15 -6.06
C VAL A 62 18.36 -3.25 -6.39
N VAL A 63 18.24 -3.61 -7.67
CA VAL A 63 17.34 -4.66 -8.14
C VAL A 63 17.70 -5.99 -7.47
N ARG A 64 18.99 -6.34 -7.37
CA ARG A 64 19.42 -7.58 -6.73
C ARG A 64 19.13 -7.62 -5.23
N CYS A 65 19.30 -6.51 -4.52
CA CYS A 65 18.88 -6.45 -3.12
C CYS A 65 17.37 -6.66 -2.98
N LEU A 66 16.56 -6.05 -3.86
CA LEU A 66 15.11 -6.20 -3.83
C LEU A 66 14.63 -7.60 -4.25
N GLU A 67 15.34 -8.27 -5.16
CA GLU A 67 15.12 -9.69 -5.49
C GLU A 67 15.46 -10.59 -4.30
N ALA A 68 16.59 -10.34 -3.62
CA ALA A 68 16.97 -11.11 -2.44
C ALA A 68 16.01 -10.89 -1.26
N VAL A 69 15.47 -9.68 -1.09
CA VAL A 69 14.35 -9.42 -0.16
C VAL A 69 13.10 -10.17 -0.61
N ALA A 70 12.84 -10.25 -1.92
CA ALA A 70 11.65 -10.93 -2.40
C ALA A 70 11.71 -12.45 -2.21
N GLU A 71 12.92 -13.02 -2.29
CA GLU A 71 13.18 -14.44 -2.06
C GLU A 71 13.34 -14.81 -0.59
N CYS A 72 13.47 -13.83 0.32
CA CYS A 72 13.61 -14.15 1.74
C CYS A 72 12.26 -14.50 2.37
N ASP A 73 12.31 -15.23 3.49
CA ASP A 73 11.15 -15.48 4.34
C ASP A 73 11.04 -14.42 5.44
N ILE A 74 12.21 -13.93 5.88
CA ILE A 74 12.35 -13.02 7.02
C ILE A 74 13.27 -11.86 6.61
N TYR A 75 12.83 -10.64 6.89
CA TYR A 75 13.60 -9.41 6.69
C TYR A 75 14.03 -8.85 8.04
N LEU A 76 15.34 -8.83 8.28
CA LEU A 76 15.95 -8.35 9.52
C LEU A 76 16.68 -7.03 9.27
N LEU A 77 16.26 -5.96 9.95
CA LEU A 77 16.79 -4.62 9.77
C LEU A 77 17.44 -4.07 11.05
N PHE A 78 18.68 -3.57 10.92
CA PHE A 78 19.34 -2.75 11.95
C PHE A 78 19.38 -1.27 11.54
N ILE A 79 18.94 -0.38 12.45
CA ILE A 79 18.92 1.08 12.24
C ILE A 79 19.93 1.76 13.15
N GLY A 80 20.85 2.51 12.54
CA GLY A 80 21.82 3.36 13.21
C GLY A 80 21.61 4.85 12.88
N GLY A 81 22.69 5.63 12.94
CA GLY A 81 22.66 7.09 12.72
C GLY A 81 22.76 7.50 11.25
N LYS A 82 23.04 6.57 10.33
CA LYS A 82 23.24 6.85 8.90
C LYS A 82 22.09 6.35 8.03
N ALA A 83 21.80 7.07 6.95
CA ALA A 83 20.67 6.80 6.06
C ALA A 83 21.02 5.91 4.86
N GLY A 84 22.31 5.81 4.51
CA GLY A 84 22.78 5.06 3.35
C GLY A 84 22.52 5.77 2.03
N THR A 85 22.47 4.99 0.94
CA THR A 85 22.37 5.52 -0.43
C THR A 85 20.94 5.94 -0.75
N TYR A 86 20.74 7.22 -1.08
CA TYR A 86 19.45 7.80 -1.49
C TYR A 86 19.26 7.76 -3.01
N ASP A 87 18.14 7.21 -3.46
CA ASP A 87 17.69 7.25 -4.84
C ASP A 87 16.71 8.41 -5.05
N SER A 88 17.03 9.30 -5.99
CA SER A 88 16.25 10.51 -6.27
C SER A 88 14.98 10.26 -7.09
N LYS A 89 14.85 9.12 -7.78
CA LYS A 89 13.63 8.78 -8.52
C LYS A 89 12.60 8.13 -7.60
N ALA A 90 13.04 7.25 -6.71
CA ALA A 90 12.21 6.62 -5.69
C ALA A 90 11.95 7.55 -4.49
N MET A 91 12.75 8.61 -4.35
CA MET A 91 12.72 9.53 -3.20
C MET A 91 12.89 8.79 -1.87
N ARG A 92 13.76 7.77 -1.91
CA ARG A 92 13.97 6.80 -0.85
C ARG A 92 15.40 6.29 -0.82
N THR A 93 15.87 5.84 0.34
CA THR A 93 17.13 5.08 0.40
C THR A 93 16.92 3.62 0.03
N ILE A 94 17.99 2.94 -0.38
CA ILE A 94 17.93 1.52 -0.74
C ILE A 94 17.39 0.68 0.43
N THR A 95 17.92 0.88 1.64
CA THR A 95 17.46 0.22 2.87
C THR A 95 15.97 0.46 3.14
N HIS A 96 15.45 1.65 2.83
CA HIS A 96 14.02 1.95 2.97
C HIS A 96 13.21 1.24 1.88
N MET A 97 13.71 1.15 0.64
CA MET A 97 13.07 0.35 -0.39
C MET A 97 13.04 -1.15 -0.05
N GLU A 98 14.12 -1.68 0.51
CA GLU A 98 14.17 -3.06 1.02
C GLU A 98 13.11 -3.29 2.11
N PHE A 99 12.99 -2.37 3.07
CA PHE A 99 11.96 -2.44 4.12
C PHE A 99 10.54 -2.42 3.56
N ILE A 100 10.22 -1.49 2.65
CA ILE A 100 8.89 -1.42 2.03
C ILE A 100 8.62 -2.71 1.25
N LYS A 101 9.59 -3.19 0.46
CA LYS A 101 9.46 -4.44 -0.30
C LYS A 101 9.17 -5.65 0.60
N ALA A 102 9.84 -5.73 1.75
CA ALA A 102 9.59 -6.78 2.74
C ALA A 102 8.20 -6.65 3.39
N TYR A 103 7.80 -5.42 3.72
CA TYR A 103 6.48 -5.13 4.31
C TYR A 103 5.36 -5.58 3.37
N GLU A 104 5.55 -5.29 2.10
CA GLU A 104 4.59 -5.56 1.04
C GLU A 104 4.39 -7.00 0.68
N GLN A 105 5.47 -7.77 0.72
CA GLN A 105 5.38 -9.19 0.48
C GLN A 105 5.04 -9.96 1.75
N GLU A 106 4.51 -9.24 2.76
CA GLU A 106 4.11 -9.75 4.07
C GLU A 106 5.21 -10.62 4.69
N LYS A 107 6.48 -10.25 4.44
CA LYS A 107 7.63 -10.95 5.02
C LYS A 107 7.57 -10.77 6.53
N THR A 108 8.14 -11.72 7.26
CA THR A 108 8.34 -11.50 8.70
C THR A 108 9.40 -10.41 8.87
N ILE A 109 9.00 -9.21 9.32
CA ILE A 109 9.90 -8.07 9.52
C ILE A 109 10.34 -7.97 10.98
N LEU A 110 11.65 -7.91 11.20
CA LEU A 110 12.29 -7.70 12.49
C LEU A 110 13.14 -6.43 12.41
N VAL A 111 12.85 -5.42 13.25
CA VAL A 111 13.57 -4.14 13.23
C VAL A 111 14.20 -3.86 14.59
N PHE A 112 15.51 -3.59 14.60
CA PHE A 112 16.26 -3.22 15.80
C PHE A 112 16.91 -1.85 15.59
N GLY A 113 16.55 -0.87 16.40
CA GLY A 113 17.06 0.50 16.30
C GLY A 113 17.95 0.89 17.48
N ASP A 114 19.03 1.60 17.20
CA ASP A 114 19.92 2.15 18.23
C ASP A 114 19.12 2.94 19.30
N VAL A 115 19.41 2.68 20.58
CA VAL A 115 18.64 3.24 21.71
C VAL A 115 18.74 4.77 21.76
N GLU A 116 19.88 5.36 21.42
CA GLU A 116 20.06 6.81 21.41
C GLU A 116 19.26 7.45 20.25
N VAL A 117 19.29 6.81 19.08
CA VAL A 117 18.50 7.22 17.92
C VAL A 117 17.00 7.14 18.23
N LYS A 118 16.52 6.03 18.78
CA LYS A 118 15.10 5.86 19.17
C LYS A 118 14.68 6.88 20.22
N SER A 119 15.49 7.06 21.27
CA SER A 119 15.21 8.02 22.34
C SER A 119 15.10 9.46 21.80
N ALA A 120 16.02 9.87 20.93
CA ALA A 120 15.98 11.17 20.28
C ALA A 120 14.74 11.33 19.36
N PHE A 121 14.40 10.28 18.60
CA PHE A 121 13.24 10.28 17.72
C PHE A 121 11.94 10.48 18.51
N PHE A 122 11.65 9.60 19.48
CA PHE A 122 10.40 9.66 20.24
C PHE A 122 10.32 10.88 21.17
N GLY A 123 11.45 11.31 21.75
CA GLY A 123 11.47 12.42 22.69
C GLY A 123 11.45 13.82 22.03
N ARG A 124 12.03 13.96 20.83
CA ARG A 124 12.24 15.30 20.22
C ARG A 124 11.76 15.39 18.78
N VAL A 125 12.17 14.46 17.92
CA VAL A 125 12.01 14.63 16.47
C VAL A 125 10.59 14.34 15.98
N LYS A 126 9.97 13.28 16.51
CA LYS A 126 8.62 12.86 16.13
C LYS A 126 7.57 13.97 16.33
N PRO A 127 7.50 14.68 17.47
CA PRO A 127 6.57 15.80 17.63
C PRO A 127 6.75 16.92 16.59
N LEU A 128 8.00 17.16 16.14
CA LEU A 128 8.29 18.19 15.12
C LEU A 128 7.78 17.78 13.75
N LEU A 129 8.03 16.53 13.36
CA LEU A 129 7.51 15.97 12.12
C LEU A 129 5.99 15.96 12.12
N ASP A 130 5.36 15.48 13.18
CA ASP A 130 3.91 15.43 13.29
C ASP A 130 3.30 16.83 13.12
N HIS A 131 3.84 17.84 13.82
CA HIS A 131 3.40 19.23 13.72
C HIS A 131 3.57 19.82 12.32
N TYR A 132 4.72 19.59 11.69
CA TYR A 132 5.00 20.09 10.34
C TYR A 132 4.04 19.49 9.32
N ILE A 133 3.82 18.18 9.38
CA ILE A 133 2.89 17.49 8.47
C ILE A 133 1.46 18.02 8.66
N ASP A 134 1.01 18.22 9.90
CA ASP A 134 -0.33 18.75 10.17
C ASP A 134 -0.52 20.15 9.60
N GLN A 135 0.50 21.02 9.70
CA GLN A 135 0.45 22.36 9.11
C GLN A 135 0.38 22.33 7.58
N SER A 136 1.17 21.46 6.92
CA SER A 136 1.15 21.33 5.46
C SER A 136 -0.22 20.89 4.94
N ILE A 137 -0.84 19.92 5.61
CA ILE A 137 -2.17 19.43 5.23
C ILE A 137 -3.22 20.53 5.44
N ALA A 138 -3.18 21.24 6.58
CA ALA A 138 -4.17 22.28 6.86
C ALA A 138 -4.10 23.49 5.90
N LYS A 139 -2.92 23.82 5.37
CA LYS A 139 -2.72 25.00 4.50
C LYS A 139 -2.80 24.69 3.02
N GLU A 140 -2.29 23.54 2.60
CA GLU A 140 -2.06 23.22 1.19
C GLU A 140 -2.85 22.00 0.72
N ASP A 141 -3.61 21.35 1.61
CA ASP A 141 -4.29 20.07 1.36
C ASP A 141 -3.34 19.01 0.78
N ARG A 142 -2.09 19.02 1.25
CA ARG A 142 -1.01 18.21 0.71
C ARG A 142 -0.10 17.65 1.81
N PHE A 143 0.28 16.38 1.65
CA PHE A 143 1.32 15.76 2.47
C PHE A 143 2.71 16.22 2.02
N PRO A 144 3.60 16.66 2.92
CA PRO A 144 4.91 17.17 2.54
C PRO A 144 5.79 16.06 1.95
N SER A 145 6.57 16.40 0.92
CA SER A 145 7.46 15.44 0.28
C SER A 145 8.67 15.12 1.17
N PRO A 146 9.34 13.95 0.98
CA PRO A 146 10.53 13.60 1.76
C PRO A 146 11.64 14.67 1.77
N PRO A 147 11.99 15.32 0.64
CA PRO A 147 12.96 16.40 0.65
C PRO A 147 12.54 17.60 1.49
N HIS A 148 11.25 17.98 1.47
CA HIS A 148 10.77 19.10 2.28
C HIS A 148 10.86 18.78 3.77
N MET A 149 10.51 17.55 4.18
CA MET A 149 10.68 17.10 5.56
C MET A 149 12.15 17.06 5.98
N MET A 150 13.03 16.53 5.13
CA MET A 150 14.47 16.51 5.41
C MET A 150 15.06 17.91 5.54
N GLU A 151 14.65 18.84 4.67
CA GLU A 151 15.14 20.22 4.70
C GLU A 151 14.65 20.97 5.95
N MET A 152 13.42 20.72 6.37
CA MET A 152 12.89 21.23 7.65
C MET A 152 13.71 20.71 8.83
N LEU A 153 13.95 19.40 8.89
CA LEU A 153 14.72 18.78 9.97
C LEU A 153 16.16 19.29 10.06
N LYS A 154 16.81 19.56 8.92
CA LYS A 154 18.18 20.12 8.89
C LYS A 154 18.27 21.51 9.51
N ARG A 155 17.20 22.29 9.45
CA ARG A 155 17.16 23.69 9.91
C ARG A 155 16.78 23.81 11.39
N ASP A 156 16.17 22.78 11.97
CA ASP A 156 15.73 22.81 13.37
C ASP A 156 16.87 22.44 14.32
N GLU A 157 17.25 23.36 15.20
CA GLU A 157 18.37 23.19 16.13
C GLU A 157 18.14 22.09 17.18
N ARG A 158 16.90 21.65 17.39
CA ARG A 158 16.56 20.59 18.35
C ARG A 158 16.88 19.19 17.82
N VAL A 159 17.10 19.06 16.51
CA VAL A 159 17.39 17.79 15.83
C VAL A 159 18.89 17.50 15.94
N PRO A 160 19.31 16.31 16.44
CA PRO A 160 20.71 15.91 16.45
C PRO A 160 21.33 15.96 15.05
N ARG A 161 22.50 16.60 14.92
CA ARG A 161 23.13 16.87 13.62
C ARG A 161 24.03 15.74 13.14
N GLU A 162 24.44 14.88 14.06
CA GLU A 162 25.27 13.69 13.83
C GLU A 162 24.50 12.56 13.12
N ILE A 163 23.17 12.55 13.27
CA ILE A 163 22.26 11.60 12.64
C ILE A 163 21.73 12.19 11.33
N ASP A 164 21.76 11.37 10.28
CA ASP A 164 21.30 11.80 8.97
C ASP A 164 19.78 12.09 9.00
N PRO A 165 19.30 13.24 8.50
CA PRO A 165 17.89 13.65 8.58
C PRO A 165 16.89 12.63 7.99
N TYR A 166 17.34 11.84 7.03
CA TYR A 166 16.53 10.81 6.41
C TYR A 166 16.22 9.65 7.36
N VAL A 167 17.08 9.36 8.34
CA VAL A 167 16.79 8.35 9.39
C VAL A 167 15.51 8.70 10.14
N TRP A 168 15.32 9.98 10.47
CA TRP A 168 14.10 10.46 11.12
C TRP A 168 12.86 10.26 10.26
N TYR A 169 12.99 10.50 8.96
CA TYR A 169 11.91 10.25 8.02
C TYR A 169 11.58 8.75 7.92
N PHE A 170 12.60 7.89 7.88
CA PHE A 170 12.42 6.45 7.81
C PHE A 170 11.75 5.89 9.07
N LEU A 171 12.13 6.36 10.26
CA LEU A 171 11.48 6.01 11.53
C LEU A 171 10.02 6.50 11.56
N GLN A 172 9.73 7.69 11.03
CA GLN A 172 8.35 8.17 10.90
C GLN A 172 7.52 7.27 9.97
N ASP A 173 8.10 6.81 8.86
CA ASP A 173 7.45 5.88 7.94
C ASP A 173 7.09 4.55 8.64
N MET A 174 8.04 3.96 9.37
CA MET A 174 7.80 2.75 10.18
C MET A 174 6.69 2.94 11.20
N MET A 175 6.65 4.10 11.87
CA MET A 175 5.59 4.41 12.83
C MET A 175 4.22 4.51 12.18
N MET A 176 4.12 5.12 11.00
CA MET A 176 2.87 5.16 10.24
C MET A 176 2.40 3.75 9.85
N ARG A 177 3.34 2.83 9.60
CA ARG A 177 3.09 1.41 9.31
C ARG A 177 2.93 0.52 10.53
N LYS A 178 2.97 1.11 11.74
CA LYS A 178 2.86 0.41 13.03
C LYS A 178 3.89 -0.73 13.18
N VAL A 179 5.03 -0.63 12.51
CA VAL A 179 6.12 -1.59 12.66
C VAL A 179 6.80 -1.32 14.00
N TYR A 180 6.90 -2.36 14.83
CA TYR A 180 7.59 -2.28 16.10
C TYR A 180 9.11 -2.23 15.88
N ILE A 181 9.78 -1.39 16.66
CA ILE A 181 11.23 -1.25 16.63
C ILE A 181 11.75 -1.70 17.98
N ASP A 182 12.50 -2.80 18.01
CA ASP A 182 13.18 -3.31 19.19
C ASP A 182 14.40 -2.46 19.54
N ASP A 183 14.84 -2.53 20.80
CA ASP A 183 16.04 -1.81 21.25
C ASP A 183 17.30 -2.53 20.77
N LEU A 184 18.18 -1.78 20.10
CA LEU A 184 19.53 -2.23 19.79
C LEU A 184 20.51 -1.57 20.76
N SER A 185 20.92 -2.30 21.79
CA SER A 185 22.03 -1.90 22.65
C SER A 185 23.31 -2.57 22.18
N LEU A 186 24.26 -1.78 21.69
CA LEU A 186 25.57 -2.31 21.26
C LEU A 186 26.25 -3.03 22.45
N GLY A 187 26.35 -4.36 22.35
CA GLY A 187 26.92 -5.22 23.39
C GLY A 187 25.95 -6.20 24.06
N VAL A 188 24.64 -6.03 23.86
CA VAL A 188 23.61 -7.00 24.32
C VAL A 188 23.27 -7.96 23.19
N THR A 189 23.18 -9.26 23.49
CA THR A 189 22.91 -10.31 22.50
C THR A 189 21.42 -10.62 22.41
N ILE A 190 20.88 -10.67 21.20
CA ILE A 190 19.51 -11.12 20.93
C ILE A 190 19.47 -12.66 21.00
N ASP A 191 18.50 -13.23 21.73
CA ASP A 191 18.29 -14.68 21.78
C ASP A 191 17.45 -15.17 20.58
N TRP A 192 18.13 -15.38 19.46
CA TRP A 192 17.49 -15.79 18.22
C TRP A 192 16.76 -17.14 18.31
N LYS A 193 17.23 -18.07 19.16
CA LYS A 193 16.63 -19.41 19.27
C LYS A 193 15.22 -19.35 19.82
N ALA A 194 15.04 -18.60 20.90
CA ALA A 194 13.73 -18.39 21.50
C ALA A 194 12.78 -17.69 20.53
N TYR A 195 13.29 -16.70 19.79
CA TYR A 195 12.51 -15.91 18.83
C TYR A 195 11.92 -16.77 17.70
N PHE A 196 12.77 -17.54 16.99
CA PHE A 196 12.32 -18.38 15.88
C PHE A 196 11.43 -19.54 16.31
N SER A 197 11.64 -20.07 17.53
CA SER A 197 10.77 -21.11 18.08
C SER A 197 9.32 -20.65 18.23
N ASP A 198 9.08 -19.38 18.58
CA ASP A 198 7.71 -18.86 18.70
C ASP A 198 7.08 -18.60 17.32
N LEU A 199 7.86 -18.14 16.33
CA LEU A 199 7.36 -17.96 14.96
C LEU A 199 6.88 -19.28 14.34
N LEU A 200 7.67 -20.35 14.47
CA LEU A 200 7.31 -21.67 13.94
C LEU A 200 6.00 -22.20 14.53
N ARG A 201 5.80 -22.00 15.84
CA ARG A 201 4.56 -22.40 16.54
C ARG A 201 3.34 -21.75 15.90
N ARG A 202 3.40 -20.46 15.58
CA ARG A 202 2.29 -19.72 14.95
C ARG A 202 2.02 -20.19 13.52
N GLY A 203 3.07 -20.39 12.71
CA GLY A 203 2.94 -20.81 11.31
C GLY A 203 2.31 -22.20 11.12
N SER A 204 2.53 -23.13 12.06
CA SER A 204 2.00 -24.50 11.98
C SER A 204 0.46 -24.60 11.92
N LEU A 205 -0.25 -23.53 12.29
CA LEU A 205 -1.72 -23.48 12.31
C LEU A 205 -2.35 -23.32 10.91
N LEU A 206 -1.58 -22.92 9.89
CA LEU A 206 -2.09 -22.57 8.56
C LEU A 206 -2.02 -23.70 7.52
N LEU A 207 -1.17 -24.71 7.75
CA LEU A 207 -0.93 -25.83 6.84
C LEU A 207 -2.20 -26.61 6.41
N PRO A 208 -3.23 -26.79 7.26
CA PRO A 208 -4.42 -27.54 6.86
C PRO A 208 -5.32 -26.88 5.78
N LEU A 209 -5.04 -25.66 5.32
CA LEU A 209 -5.92 -24.87 4.44
C LEU A 209 -5.47 -24.78 2.97
N GLU A 210 -4.33 -25.39 2.61
CA GLU A 210 -3.65 -25.25 1.31
C GLU A 210 -4.50 -25.66 0.10
N GLU A 211 -5.12 -26.83 0.14
CA GLU A 211 -5.89 -27.41 -0.98
C GLU A 211 -7.11 -26.54 -1.38
N SER A 212 -7.70 -25.84 -0.42
CA SER A 212 -8.84 -24.95 -0.68
C SER A 212 -8.44 -23.69 -1.44
N ILE A 213 -7.17 -23.27 -1.38
CA ILE A 213 -6.67 -22.06 -2.04
C ILE A 213 -6.45 -22.35 -3.53
N GLU A 214 -5.87 -23.51 -3.85
CA GLU A 214 -5.55 -23.90 -5.23
C GLU A 214 -6.80 -24.10 -6.10
N GLN A 215 -7.86 -24.71 -5.55
CA GLN A 215 -9.08 -25.00 -6.30
C GLN A 215 -9.87 -23.74 -6.71
N ASN A 216 -9.74 -22.65 -5.96
CA ASN A 216 -10.41 -21.39 -6.27
C ASN A 216 -9.73 -20.62 -7.40
N ALA A 217 -8.41 -20.78 -7.58
CA ALA A 217 -7.66 -20.12 -8.64
C ALA A 217 -8.06 -20.60 -10.05
N ALA A 218 -8.33 -21.90 -10.22
CA ALA A 218 -8.63 -22.50 -11.52
C ALA A 218 -9.99 -22.12 -12.14
N ARG A 219 -10.93 -21.55 -11.38
CA ARG A 219 -12.27 -21.16 -11.87
C ARG A 219 -12.31 -19.75 -12.46
N LEU A 220 -11.25 -18.97 -12.31
CA LEU A 220 -11.19 -17.57 -12.75
C LEU A 220 -11.07 -17.44 -14.28
N ASP A 221 -10.36 -18.38 -14.93
CA ASP A 221 -10.10 -18.34 -16.38
C ASP A 221 -11.37 -18.42 -17.24
N ASP A 222 -12.39 -19.18 -16.80
CA ASP A 222 -13.65 -19.34 -17.54
C ASP A 222 -14.52 -18.06 -17.51
N PHE A 223 -14.36 -17.20 -16.50
CA PHE A 223 -15.13 -15.96 -16.37
C PHE A 223 -14.60 -14.83 -17.25
N ASP A 224 -13.29 -14.78 -17.48
CA ASP A 224 -12.64 -13.76 -18.32
C ASP A 224 -13.16 -13.82 -19.77
N ALA A 225 -13.29 -15.02 -20.34
CA ALA A 225 -13.79 -15.22 -21.69
C ALA A 225 -15.25 -14.74 -21.87
N ALA A 226 -16.09 -14.90 -20.84
CA ALA A 226 -17.48 -14.45 -20.89
C ALA A 226 -17.60 -12.91 -20.85
N PHE A 227 -16.69 -12.26 -20.14
CA PHE A 227 -16.68 -10.80 -20.04
C PHE A 227 -16.26 -10.13 -21.35
N GLU A 228 -15.22 -10.63 -22.02
CA GLU A 228 -14.74 -10.07 -23.30
C GLU A 228 -15.85 -9.99 -24.36
N LEU A 229 -16.69 -11.04 -24.43
CA LEU A 229 -17.82 -11.08 -25.34
C LEU A 229 -18.85 -9.97 -25.04
N LEU A 230 -19.19 -9.76 -23.76
CA LEU A 230 -20.17 -8.75 -23.36
C LEU A 230 -19.67 -7.33 -23.64
N ALA A 231 -18.40 -7.05 -23.35
CA ALA A 231 -17.79 -5.76 -23.62
C ALA A 231 -17.80 -5.41 -25.11
N GLY A 232 -17.61 -6.40 -25.99
CA GLY A 232 -17.69 -6.21 -27.45
C GLY A 232 -19.10 -5.93 -27.97
N LEU A 233 -20.15 -6.43 -27.31
CA LEU A 233 -21.54 -6.29 -27.76
C LEU A 233 -22.19 -4.96 -27.36
N LEU A 234 -21.85 -4.42 -26.19
CA LEU A 234 -22.54 -3.25 -25.61
C LEU A 234 -22.49 -1.97 -26.46
N PRO A 235 -21.37 -1.60 -27.10
CA PRO A 235 -21.32 -0.41 -27.96
C PRO A 235 -22.24 -0.48 -29.18
N ALA A 236 -22.67 -1.68 -29.60
CA ALA A 236 -23.61 -1.88 -30.70
C ALA A 236 -25.09 -1.77 -30.28
N LEU A 237 -25.36 -1.52 -29.00
CA LEU A 237 -26.72 -1.40 -28.44
C LEU A 237 -27.08 0.07 -28.18
N HIS A 238 -28.36 0.42 -28.35
CA HIS A 238 -28.89 1.74 -27.97
C HIS A 238 -29.76 1.63 -26.72
N ILE A 239 -29.45 2.41 -25.68
CA ILE A 239 -30.08 2.31 -24.35
C ILE A 239 -30.98 3.53 -24.13
N THR A 240 -32.29 3.35 -24.15
CA THR A 240 -33.27 4.45 -24.10
C THR A 240 -33.59 4.95 -22.69
N GLY A 241 -33.03 4.35 -21.64
CA GLY A 241 -33.29 4.71 -20.25
C GLY A 241 -33.23 3.54 -19.27
N LEU A 242 -33.19 3.85 -17.96
CA LEU A 242 -33.33 2.86 -16.88
C LEU A 242 -34.80 2.70 -16.48
N ARG A 243 -35.37 1.49 -16.65
CA ARG A 243 -36.73 1.18 -16.18
C ARG A 243 -36.84 1.11 -14.65
N GLN A 244 -35.79 0.61 -13.99
CA GLN A 244 -35.74 0.43 -12.53
C GLN A 244 -34.37 0.90 -12.02
N PRO A 245 -34.15 2.22 -11.91
CA PRO A 245 -32.82 2.76 -11.63
C PRO A 245 -32.31 2.36 -10.24
N ASP A 246 -33.16 2.21 -9.22
CA ASP A 246 -32.72 1.72 -7.90
C ASP A 246 -32.26 0.25 -7.95
N LYS A 247 -32.94 -0.59 -8.75
CA LYS A 247 -32.54 -1.99 -8.95
C LYS A 247 -31.23 -2.09 -9.73
N PHE A 248 -31.04 -1.23 -10.73
CA PHE A 248 -29.77 -1.11 -11.45
C PHE A 248 -28.63 -0.77 -10.47
N LEU A 249 -28.81 0.25 -9.61
CA LEU A 249 -27.82 0.58 -8.60
C LEU A 249 -27.59 -0.57 -7.61
N GLY A 250 -28.65 -1.27 -7.18
CA GLY A 250 -28.51 -2.44 -6.29
C GLY A 250 -27.67 -3.56 -6.90
N LEU A 251 -27.81 -3.82 -8.21
CA LEU A 251 -26.99 -4.80 -8.92
C LEU A 251 -25.53 -4.36 -9.05
N VAL A 252 -25.31 -3.06 -9.30
CA VAL A 252 -23.96 -2.47 -9.36
C VAL A 252 -23.27 -2.57 -7.99
N VAL A 253 -23.92 -2.09 -6.93
CA VAL A 253 -23.38 -2.09 -5.57
C VAL A 253 -23.02 -3.51 -5.13
N GLY A 254 -23.90 -4.49 -5.37
CA GLY A 254 -23.65 -5.89 -5.01
C GLY A 254 -22.56 -6.60 -5.82
N LYS A 255 -21.85 -5.90 -6.72
CA LYS A 255 -20.75 -6.44 -7.54
C LYS A 255 -19.46 -5.63 -7.46
N LEU A 256 -19.48 -4.46 -6.83
CA LEU A 256 -18.31 -3.62 -6.68
C LEU A 256 -17.60 -4.01 -5.40
N GLU A 257 -16.57 -4.84 -5.56
CA GLU A 257 -15.77 -5.34 -4.46
C GLU A 257 -14.78 -4.28 -3.96
N GLY A 258 -14.43 -4.41 -2.68
CA GLY A 258 -13.35 -3.69 -2.05
C GLY A 258 -11.98 -4.11 -2.57
N GLY A 259 -10.92 -3.51 -2.03
CA GLY A 259 -9.58 -3.88 -2.45
C GLY A 259 -8.47 -3.16 -1.70
N ASP A 260 -7.25 -3.52 -2.09
CA ASP A 260 -6.01 -2.92 -1.63
C ASP A 260 -5.72 -1.62 -2.37
N ILE A 261 -5.10 -0.67 -1.68
CA ILE A 261 -4.67 0.62 -2.22
C ILE A 261 -3.15 0.60 -2.32
N GLU A 262 -2.59 0.68 -3.53
CA GLU A 262 -1.15 0.56 -3.77
C GLU A 262 -0.44 1.89 -4.10
N GLN A 263 0.76 2.11 -3.56
CA GLN A 263 1.65 3.24 -3.79
C GLN A 263 2.94 2.79 -4.48
N ARG A 264 3.20 3.29 -5.69
CA ARG A 264 4.42 2.97 -6.43
C ARG A 264 5.60 3.85 -6.00
N TYR A 265 6.78 3.25 -5.85
CA TYR A 265 8.04 3.91 -5.51
C TYR A 265 9.08 3.70 -6.62
N GLY A 266 9.12 4.65 -7.57
CA GLY A 266 9.99 4.56 -8.74
C GLY A 266 9.70 3.32 -9.60
N PRO A 267 10.70 2.80 -10.33
CA PRO A 267 10.54 1.59 -11.14
C PRO A 267 10.63 0.30 -10.31
N TYR A 268 10.89 0.39 -9.00
CA TYR A 268 11.42 -0.72 -8.23
C TYR A 268 10.35 -1.53 -7.46
N MET A 269 9.33 -0.87 -6.91
CA MET A 269 8.33 -1.53 -6.06
C MET A 269 7.01 -0.75 -5.96
N SER A 270 5.96 -1.44 -5.48
CA SER A 270 4.66 -0.89 -5.09
C SER A 270 4.34 -1.29 -3.65
N GLU A 271 3.54 -0.49 -2.94
CA GLU A 271 3.13 -0.70 -1.55
C GLU A 271 1.60 -0.64 -1.26
N CYS A 272 0.96 -1.66 -0.71
CA CYS A 272 -0.37 -1.65 -0.10
C CYS A 272 -0.43 -0.78 1.17
N VAL A 273 -0.97 0.42 1.00
CA VAL A 273 -1.06 1.45 2.04
C VAL A 273 -2.39 1.45 2.79
N GLY A 274 -3.34 0.59 2.42
CA GLY A 274 -4.59 0.36 3.14
C GLY A 274 -5.66 -0.31 2.28
N ARG A 275 -6.80 -0.64 2.89
CA ARG A 275 -7.93 -1.28 2.19
C ARG A 275 -9.20 -0.46 2.27
N TYR A 276 -10.14 -0.83 1.41
CA TYR A 276 -11.53 -0.42 1.45
C TYR A 276 -12.42 -1.64 1.24
N GLU A 277 -13.59 -1.64 1.86
CA GLU A 277 -14.56 -2.73 1.75
C GLU A 277 -15.42 -2.58 0.49
N ASP A 278 -16.24 -3.61 0.24
CA ASP A 278 -17.22 -3.61 -0.84
C ASP A 278 -18.11 -2.37 -0.83
N CYS A 279 -18.52 -1.95 -2.02
CA CYS A 279 -19.46 -0.87 -2.17
C CYS A 279 -20.74 -1.18 -1.39
N CYS A 280 -21.12 -0.31 -0.46
CA CYS A 280 -22.28 -0.55 0.41
C CYS A 280 -23.51 0.27 0.01
N ALA A 281 -23.32 1.31 -0.82
CA ALA A 281 -24.35 2.25 -1.18
C ALA A 281 -24.00 3.01 -2.47
N ALA A 282 -25.03 3.50 -3.16
CA ALA A 282 -24.84 4.37 -4.31
C ALA A 282 -25.98 5.37 -4.48
N THR A 283 -25.67 6.51 -5.08
CA THR A 283 -26.65 7.51 -5.52
C THR A 283 -26.43 7.86 -6.98
N LEU A 284 -27.52 8.07 -7.72
CA LEU A 284 -27.49 8.55 -9.10
C LEU A 284 -28.21 9.89 -9.18
N TYR A 285 -27.51 10.89 -9.70
CA TYR A 285 -28.02 12.23 -9.96
C TYR A 285 -28.06 12.50 -11.46
N VAL A 286 -28.98 13.37 -11.88
CA VAL A 286 -29.06 13.88 -13.25
C VAL A 286 -29.05 15.41 -13.24
N LEU A 287 -28.25 15.99 -14.12
CA LEU A 287 -28.19 17.42 -14.37
C LEU A 287 -29.44 17.84 -15.12
N ARG A 288 -30.26 18.69 -14.49
CA ARG A 288 -31.42 19.34 -15.09
C ARG A 288 -31.32 20.83 -14.83
N ASP A 289 -31.33 21.61 -15.90
CA ASP A 289 -31.19 23.07 -15.85
C ASP A 289 -29.93 23.54 -15.08
N ARG A 290 -30.09 23.92 -13.81
CA ARG A 290 -29.01 24.41 -12.93
C ARG A 290 -28.95 23.66 -11.60
N GLU A 291 -29.43 22.41 -11.57
CA GLU A 291 -29.40 21.57 -10.37
C GLU A 291 -29.04 20.12 -10.71
N LEU A 292 -28.43 19.43 -9.74
CA LEU A 292 -28.30 17.98 -9.77
C LEU A 292 -29.47 17.36 -9.00
N CYS A 293 -30.40 16.72 -9.71
CA CYS A 293 -31.58 16.08 -9.11
C CYS A 293 -31.34 14.59 -8.90
N LEU A 294 -31.71 14.08 -7.72
CA LEU A 294 -31.62 12.65 -7.41
C LEU A 294 -32.57 11.84 -8.31
N VAL A 295 -32.04 10.82 -8.96
CA VAL A 295 -32.80 9.86 -9.79
C VAL A 295 -33.08 8.59 -9.01
N ALA A 296 -32.06 8.07 -8.32
CA ALA A 296 -32.14 6.80 -7.62
C ALA A 296 -31.10 6.72 -6.51
N LYS A 297 -31.37 5.83 -5.54
CA LYS A 297 -30.41 5.49 -4.50
C LYS A 297 -30.58 4.04 -4.05
N THR A 298 -29.51 3.47 -3.51
CA THR A 298 -29.53 2.15 -2.89
C THR A 298 -28.64 2.11 -1.64
N GLY A 299 -28.88 1.14 -0.77
CA GLY A 299 -28.24 1.03 0.54
C GLY A 299 -28.59 2.20 1.46
N ASP A 300 -27.77 2.41 2.48
CA ASP A 300 -27.94 3.48 3.48
C ASP A 300 -27.38 4.84 3.01
N ALA A 301 -27.41 5.09 1.71
CA ALA A 301 -26.96 6.35 1.13
C ALA A 301 -27.76 7.54 1.69
N ALA A 302 -27.07 8.43 2.41
CA ALA A 302 -27.61 9.75 2.73
C ALA A 302 -27.81 10.52 1.42
N SER A 303 -29.05 10.87 1.10
CA SER A 303 -29.42 11.46 -0.18
C SER A 303 -30.07 12.82 0.01
N VAL A 304 -29.56 13.83 -0.68
CA VAL A 304 -30.22 15.13 -0.81
C VAL A 304 -31.03 15.11 -2.13
N PRO A 305 -32.31 15.53 -2.14
CA PRO A 305 -33.15 15.47 -3.34
C PRO A 305 -32.59 16.26 -4.53
N ALA A 306 -31.98 17.41 -4.26
CA ALA A 306 -31.32 18.23 -5.26
C ALA A 306 -30.15 19.02 -4.67
N PHE A 307 -29.10 19.24 -5.46
CA PHE A 307 -28.00 20.14 -5.12
C PHE A 307 -27.95 21.32 -6.09
N SER A 308 -27.70 22.52 -5.54
CA SER A 308 -27.27 23.67 -6.33
C SER A 308 -25.86 23.43 -6.88
N LEU A 309 -25.59 23.87 -8.11
CA LEU A 309 -24.26 23.75 -8.73
C LEU A 309 -23.17 24.56 -8.00
N ASP A 310 -23.55 25.49 -7.13
CA ASP A 310 -22.60 26.26 -6.30
C ASP A 310 -22.24 25.56 -4.97
N ASP A 311 -22.87 24.42 -4.66
CA ASP A 311 -22.63 23.70 -3.40
C ASP A 311 -21.29 22.94 -3.41
N LYS A 312 -20.25 23.61 -2.90
CA LYS A 312 -18.90 23.03 -2.75
C LYS A 312 -18.78 21.98 -1.65
N SER A 313 -19.84 21.72 -0.89
CA SER A 313 -19.86 20.62 0.09
C SER A 313 -20.30 19.29 -0.51
N SER A 314 -20.89 19.30 -1.72
CA SER A 314 -21.37 18.11 -2.42
C SER A 314 -20.29 17.54 -3.35
N TYR A 315 -19.85 16.31 -3.08
CA TYR A 315 -18.91 15.61 -3.96
C TYR A 315 -19.47 15.39 -5.37
N ALA A 316 -20.78 15.22 -5.52
CA ALA A 316 -21.42 15.09 -6.84
C ALA A 316 -21.32 16.40 -7.65
N VAL A 317 -21.49 17.55 -6.99
CA VAL A 317 -21.32 18.87 -7.61
C VAL A 317 -19.85 19.13 -7.96
N LEU A 318 -18.93 18.87 -7.03
CA LEU A 318 -17.48 19.00 -7.28
C LEU A 318 -17.02 18.17 -8.49
N THR A 319 -17.67 17.01 -8.74
CA THR A 319 -17.35 16.15 -9.89
C THR A 319 -17.77 16.77 -11.21
N LEU A 320 -18.79 17.64 -11.24
CA LEU A 320 -19.16 18.36 -12.48
C LEU A 320 -18.07 19.36 -12.90
N ASP A 321 -17.37 19.96 -11.94
CA ASP A 321 -16.28 20.91 -12.20
C ASP A 321 -15.06 20.24 -12.87
N LEU A 322 -14.97 18.90 -12.84
CA LEU A 322 -13.88 18.13 -13.44
C LEU A 322 -14.01 17.96 -14.97
N GLY A 323 -15.16 18.30 -15.58
CA GLY A 323 -15.45 18.06 -17.00
C GLY A 323 -16.16 16.72 -17.26
N ASP A 324 -16.26 16.31 -18.53
CA ASP A 324 -16.89 15.05 -18.97
C ASP A 324 -15.96 14.29 -19.94
N PRO A 325 -15.53 13.05 -19.63
CA PRO A 325 -15.77 12.33 -18.38
C PRO A 325 -14.98 12.93 -17.21
N GLY A 326 -15.64 13.07 -16.06
CA GLY A 326 -15.04 13.56 -14.82
C GLY A 326 -15.17 12.50 -13.72
N GLU A 327 -14.07 12.12 -13.08
CA GLU A 327 -14.05 11.02 -12.12
C GLU A 327 -13.03 11.29 -11.00
N GLN A 328 -13.45 11.11 -9.75
CA GLN A 328 -12.58 11.32 -8.58
C GLN A 328 -13.10 10.58 -7.35
N VAL A 329 -12.17 10.18 -6.47
CA VAL A 329 -12.48 9.70 -5.12
C VAL A 329 -12.34 10.83 -4.09
N PHE A 330 -13.36 10.98 -3.26
CA PHE A 330 -13.38 11.84 -2.08
C PHE A 330 -13.42 11.00 -0.80
N PHE A 331 -13.07 11.60 0.35
CA PHE A 331 -13.08 10.90 1.63
C PHE A 331 -13.78 11.71 2.73
N LYS A 332 -14.63 11.04 3.51
CA LYS A 332 -15.27 11.62 4.70
C LYS A 332 -14.85 10.85 5.95
N GLU A 333 -13.91 11.40 6.71
CA GLU A 333 -13.37 10.76 7.92
C GLU A 333 -14.45 10.44 8.97
N ALA A 334 -15.41 11.35 9.19
CA ALA A 334 -16.50 11.15 10.15
C ALA A 334 -17.39 9.94 9.83
N LYS A 335 -17.40 9.50 8.57
CA LYS A 335 -18.14 8.31 8.12
C LYS A 335 -17.23 7.14 7.77
N LYS A 336 -15.89 7.33 7.81
CA LYS A 336 -14.88 6.38 7.33
C LYS A 336 -15.26 5.83 5.96
N MET A 337 -15.45 6.71 4.99
CA MET A 337 -16.04 6.34 3.71
C MET A 337 -15.35 7.08 2.55
N PHE A 338 -14.98 6.31 1.53
CA PHE A 338 -14.59 6.81 0.22
C PHE A 338 -15.83 6.97 -0.67
N TYR A 339 -15.85 8.06 -1.43
CA TYR A 339 -16.92 8.40 -2.36
C TYR A 339 -16.31 8.49 -3.75
N HIS A 340 -16.55 7.47 -4.56
CA HIS A 340 -16.12 7.44 -5.95
C HIS A 340 -17.22 8.05 -6.82
N CYS A 341 -16.98 9.26 -7.30
CA CYS A 341 -17.93 9.98 -8.13
C CYS A 341 -17.51 9.87 -9.59
N ILE A 342 -18.46 9.49 -10.44
CA ILE A 342 -18.26 9.32 -11.89
C ILE A 342 -19.32 10.13 -12.61
N ARG A 343 -18.89 11.04 -13.47
CA ARG A 343 -19.75 11.73 -14.43
C ARG A 343 -19.76 10.99 -15.76
N SER A 344 -20.94 10.82 -16.32
CA SER A 344 -21.14 10.36 -17.69
C SER A 344 -22.30 11.14 -18.31
N GLY A 345 -21.99 12.09 -19.19
CA GLY A 345 -22.98 13.00 -19.75
C GLY A 345 -23.63 13.90 -18.71
N SER A 346 -24.97 13.82 -18.64
CA SER A 346 -25.79 14.52 -17.66
C SER A 346 -25.91 13.77 -16.34
N TYR A 347 -25.36 12.56 -16.21
CA TYR A 347 -25.47 11.77 -14.99
C TYR A 347 -24.21 11.85 -14.13
N VAL A 348 -24.40 11.85 -12.81
CA VAL A 348 -23.34 11.66 -11.82
C VAL A 348 -23.75 10.52 -10.90
N ILE A 349 -22.97 9.43 -10.93
CA ILE A 349 -23.10 8.34 -9.96
C ILE A 349 -22.06 8.51 -8.87
N THR A 350 -22.45 8.28 -7.61
CA THR A 350 -21.55 8.25 -6.46
C THR A 350 -21.63 6.89 -5.81
N LEU A 351 -20.51 6.18 -5.77
CA LEU A 351 -20.35 4.84 -5.18
C LEU A 351 -19.65 4.98 -3.81
N HIS A 352 -20.18 4.30 -2.80
CA HIS A 352 -19.77 4.47 -1.41
C HIS A 352 -19.03 3.23 -0.93
N TYR A 353 -17.74 3.39 -0.61
CA TYR A 353 -16.89 2.31 -0.12
C TYR A 353 -16.50 2.59 1.33
N PRO A 354 -16.84 1.72 2.29
CA PRO A 354 -16.31 1.82 3.64
C PRO A 354 -14.78 1.74 3.60
N ALA A 355 -14.13 2.66 4.30
CA ALA A 355 -12.68 2.65 4.45
C ALA A 355 -12.32 1.90 5.74
N ASP A 356 -11.18 1.22 5.75
CA ASP A 356 -10.63 0.65 6.98
C ASP A 356 -10.64 1.69 8.14
N PRO A 357 -10.83 1.26 9.40
CA PRO A 357 -10.91 2.17 10.55
C PRO A 357 -9.68 3.07 10.72
N ASP A 358 -8.53 2.64 10.21
CA ASP A 358 -7.25 3.33 10.31
C ASP A 358 -7.12 4.52 9.34
N TRP A 359 -8.03 4.66 8.36
CA TRP A 359 -8.05 5.81 7.46
C TRP A 359 -8.48 7.08 8.17
N ASN A 360 -7.63 8.09 8.11
CA ASN A 360 -7.96 9.46 8.49
C ASN A 360 -7.68 10.40 7.32
N TYR A 361 -8.12 11.65 7.44
CA TYR A 361 -7.97 12.62 6.35
C TYR A 361 -6.50 12.81 5.95
N LYS A 362 -5.59 12.77 6.93
CA LYS A 362 -4.14 12.88 6.72
C LYS A 362 -3.57 11.74 5.87
N LYS A 363 -3.98 10.50 6.12
CA LYS A 363 -3.62 9.32 5.34
C LYS A 363 -4.23 9.39 3.94
N PHE A 364 -5.49 9.82 3.82
CA PHE A 364 -6.16 10.02 2.53
C PHE A 364 -5.39 11.02 1.65
N ILE A 365 -5.00 12.17 2.19
CA ILE A 365 -4.24 13.18 1.43
C ILE A 365 -2.85 12.69 1.05
N HIS A 366 -2.18 11.91 1.91
CA HIS A 366 -0.89 11.31 1.58
C HIS A 366 -1.00 10.43 0.34
N TYR A 367 -2.01 9.56 0.30
CA TYR A 367 -2.14 8.51 -0.70
C TYR A 367 -3.24 8.77 -1.73
N LYS A 368 -3.65 10.04 -1.92
CA LYS A 368 -4.82 10.41 -2.74
C LYS A 368 -4.76 9.83 -4.15
N GLU A 369 -3.60 9.91 -4.80
CA GLU A 369 -3.40 9.37 -6.15
C GLU A 369 -3.49 7.84 -6.18
N SER A 370 -2.89 7.16 -5.20
CA SER A 370 -3.02 5.71 -5.02
C SER A 370 -4.46 5.28 -4.78
N ILE A 371 -5.21 6.03 -3.99
CA ILE A 371 -6.62 5.75 -3.69
C ILE A 371 -7.48 5.90 -4.94
N ASN A 372 -7.29 6.99 -5.70
CA ASN A 372 -7.94 7.18 -6.98
C ASN A 372 -7.64 6.00 -7.91
N HIS A 373 -6.36 5.66 -8.08
CA HIS A 373 -5.97 4.53 -8.91
C HIS A 373 -6.63 3.22 -8.44
N ALA A 374 -6.53 2.90 -7.15
CA ALA A 374 -7.03 1.66 -6.58
C ALA A 374 -8.54 1.49 -6.79
N ILE A 375 -9.34 2.49 -6.45
CA ILE A 375 -10.81 2.39 -6.57
C ILE A 375 -11.26 2.45 -8.02
N MET A 376 -10.65 3.32 -8.84
CA MET A 376 -11.04 3.49 -10.24
C MET A 376 -10.59 2.31 -11.12
N SER A 377 -9.50 1.63 -10.77
CA SER A 377 -8.96 0.51 -11.56
C SER A 377 -9.33 -0.89 -11.05
N LYS A 378 -9.88 -1.02 -9.83
CA LYS A 378 -10.21 -2.35 -9.25
C LYS A 378 -11.34 -3.06 -9.98
N ASN A 379 -12.39 -2.32 -10.32
CA ASN A 379 -13.57 -2.84 -10.98
C ASN A 379 -13.71 -2.23 -12.39
N PRO A 380 -12.65 -2.20 -13.21
CA PRO A 380 -12.59 -1.33 -14.38
C PRO A 380 -13.69 -1.70 -15.39
N LEU A 381 -13.98 -2.99 -15.47
CA LEU A 381 -15.00 -3.61 -16.29
C LEU A 381 -16.43 -3.23 -15.90
N ILE A 382 -16.73 -3.26 -14.60
CA ILE A 382 -18.04 -2.86 -14.08
C ILE A 382 -18.21 -1.36 -14.20
N ILE A 383 -17.17 -0.58 -13.89
CA ILE A 383 -17.17 0.87 -14.05
C ILE A 383 -17.36 1.27 -15.52
N GLU A 384 -16.70 0.61 -16.46
CA GLU A 384 -16.89 0.86 -17.88
C GLU A 384 -18.29 0.46 -18.33
N LEU A 385 -18.82 -0.68 -17.86
CA LEU A 385 -20.21 -1.06 -18.11
C LEU A 385 -21.20 0.01 -17.62
N ILE A 386 -20.98 0.57 -16.43
CA ILE A 386 -21.80 1.67 -15.89
C ILE A 386 -21.69 2.89 -16.81
N LYS A 387 -20.47 3.29 -17.19
CA LYS A 387 -20.23 4.43 -18.09
C LYS A 387 -20.90 4.24 -19.45
N LEU A 388 -20.81 3.05 -20.05
CA LEU A 388 -21.49 2.71 -21.30
C LEU A 388 -23.01 2.76 -21.15
N CYS A 389 -23.56 2.21 -20.05
CA CYS A 389 -24.99 2.28 -19.77
C CYS A 389 -25.49 3.72 -19.57
N LEU A 390 -24.77 4.54 -18.80
CA LEU A 390 -25.15 5.92 -18.50
C LEU A 390 -24.95 6.85 -19.71
N GLY A 391 -23.83 6.71 -20.42
CA GLY A 391 -23.51 7.48 -21.62
C GLY A 391 -24.38 7.11 -22.81
N GLY A 392 -24.77 5.84 -22.93
CA GLY A 392 -25.69 5.37 -23.97
C GLY A 392 -27.13 5.89 -23.83
N MET A 393 -27.48 6.48 -22.68
CA MET A 393 -28.77 7.14 -22.43
C MET A 393 -28.80 8.61 -22.84
N GLN A 394 -27.73 9.11 -23.47
CA GLN A 394 -27.75 10.45 -24.05
C GLN A 394 -28.69 10.50 -25.27
N PRO A 395 -29.48 11.58 -25.42
CA PRO A 395 -30.38 11.76 -26.57
C PRO A 395 -29.63 11.96 -27.89
#